data_AF-A0A7S2E9S0-F1
#
_entry.id   AF-A0A7S2E9S0-F1
#
_cell.length_a   1.000
_cell.length_b   1.000
_cell.length_c   1.000
_cell.angle_alpha   90.00
_cell.angle_beta   90.00
_cell.angle_gamma   90.00
#
_symmetry.space_group_name_H-M   'P 1'
#
loop_
_entity.id
_entity.type
_entity.pdbx_description
1 polymer ?
#
loop_
_entity_poly.entity_id
_entity_poly.type
_entity_poly.pdbx_seq_one_letter_code
_entity_poly.pdbx_strand_id
1 'polypeptide(L)'
;KRYLSVCFGSLLLLRCVGRRHRRHKKLPFNMTASDSLAAVAPNVRSSKATDNKLFDQEDVKTSLGDGPLRFAHQERTVKEQIDSLSPEERACVDALKQRWEKKDRGHVFSDEMYLRFARCSPGATKFNEEAAWKVMKKFNPRYLTLTAEKLEQQMLTKTLFVVPSLKSKDGHDVFYMRPSRYFPSKTSTEEIIDNLAYCMNVMVEKEKACSEGIAFMANMTDWSFKNF
;
A
#
# COMPACT_ATOMS: atom_id res chain seq x y z
N LYS A 1 6.50 -13.28 18.38
CA LYS A 1 6.44 -12.61 17.05
C LYS A 1 5.45 -11.45 17.15
N ARG A 2 5.92 -10.20 17.21
CA ARG A 2 5.04 -9.01 17.20
C ARG A 2 4.91 -8.56 15.75
N TYR A 3 3.73 -8.74 15.16
CA TYR A 3 3.44 -8.17 13.85
C TYR A 3 3.17 -6.68 14.03
N LEU A 4 4.00 -5.84 13.38
CA LEU A 4 3.68 -4.43 13.18
C LEU A 4 2.57 -4.40 12.11
N SER A 5 1.31 -4.32 12.55
CA SER A 5 0.22 -3.88 11.68
C SER A 5 0.47 -2.40 11.38
N VAL A 6 1.07 -2.12 10.22
CA VAL A 6 1.25 -0.75 9.76
C VAL A 6 0.00 -0.39 8.97
N CYS A 7 -0.97 0.25 9.63
CA CYS A 7 -2.05 0.94 8.94
C CYS A 7 -1.44 2.09 8.11
N PHE A 8 -1.10 1.82 6.85
CA PHE A 8 -0.51 2.77 5.91
C PHE A 8 -1.48 3.86 5.43
N GLY A 9 -2.73 3.86 5.90
CA GLY A 9 -3.80 4.76 5.45
C GLY A 9 -3.71 6.23 5.91
N SER A 10 -2.63 6.64 6.60
CA SER A 10 -2.54 8.01 7.14
C SER A 10 -1.37 8.86 6.65
N LEU A 11 -0.28 8.33 6.12
CA LEU A 11 0.85 9.18 5.74
C LEU A 11 1.68 8.58 4.59
N LEU A 12 1.45 9.09 3.37
CA LEU A 12 2.53 9.42 2.45
C LEU A 12 3.12 10.80 2.80
N LEU A 13 3.16 11.13 4.09
CA LEU A 13 4.12 12.04 4.69
C LEU A 13 5.16 11.12 5.33
N LEU A 14 6.15 10.68 4.57
CA LEU A 14 7.43 10.33 5.17
C LEU A 14 7.96 11.60 5.85
N ARG A 15 7.52 11.85 7.09
CA ARG A 15 8.36 12.56 8.04
C ARG A 15 9.53 11.61 8.28
N CYS A 16 10.57 11.76 7.46
CA CYS A 16 11.93 11.71 7.95
C CYS A 16 12.00 12.69 9.12
N VAL A 17 11.60 12.23 10.32
CA VAL A 17 12.01 12.86 11.55
C VAL A 17 13.50 12.61 11.58
N GLY A 18 14.26 13.54 11.00
CA GLY A 18 15.65 13.72 11.34
C GLY A 18 15.71 13.85 12.85
N ARG A 19 16.02 12.74 13.53
CA ARG A 19 16.52 12.76 14.89
C ARG A 19 17.68 13.75 14.85
N ARG A 20 17.48 14.94 15.41
CA ARG A 20 18.58 15.84 15.78
C ARG A 20 19.57 14.99 16.55
N HIS A 21 20.66 14.66 15.89
CA HIS A 21 21.77 13.93 16.46
C HIS A 21 22.31 14.79 17.58
N ARG A 22 22.09 14.36 18.83
CA ARG A 22 22.89 14.84 19.96
C ARG A 22 24.34 14.60 19.57
N ARG A 23 25.14 15.67 19.61
CA ARG A 23 26.59 15.65 19.40
C ARG A 23 27.21 14.60 20.30
N HIS A 24 27.52 13.43 19.76
CA HIS A 24 28.46 12.50 20.38
C HIS A 24 29.87 12.99 20.07
N LYS A 25 30.68 13.06 21.13
CA LYS A 25 32.10 13.39 21.11
C LYS A 25 32.81 12.50 20.08
N LYS A 26 33.63 13.12 19.24
CA LYS A 26 34.58 12.44 18.35
C LYS A 26 35.51 11.58 19.23
N LEU A 27 35.44 10.26 19.06
CA LEU A 27 36.54 9.38 19.40
C LEU A 27 37.30 9.07 18.10
N PRO A 28 38.65 9.07 18.11
CA PRO A 28 39.43 8.70 16.95
C PRO A 28 39.28 7.20 16.69
N PHE A 29 38.85 6.84 15.49
CA PHE A 29 38.78 5.47 15.02
C PHE A 29 40.07 5.18 14.23
N ASN A 30 41.01 4.48 14.85
CA ASN A 30 42.16 3.88 14.17
C ASN A 30 41.69 2.60 13.49
N MET A 31 41.75 2.56 12.15
CA MET A 31 41.60 1.34 11.37
C MET A 31 42.99 0.77 11.10
N THR A 32 43.36 -0.30 11.82
CA THR A 32 44.45 -1.19 11.42
C THR A 32 43.87 -2.29 10.56
N ALA A 33 44.41 -2.43 9.35
CA ALA A 33 44.12 -3.48 8.41
C ALA A 33 44.96 -4.71 8.73
N SER A 34 44.30 -5.84 9.00
CA SER A 34 44.78 -7.21 8.75
C SER A 34 43.80 -8.14 9.45
N ASP A 35 43.08 -8.95 8.68
CA ASP A 35 43.08 -10.40 8.89
C ASP A 35 42.31 -11.11 7.79
N SER A 36 43.05 -12.00 7.14
CA SER A 36 42.59 -12.95 6.15
C SER A 36 41.60 -13.92 6.77
N LEU A 37 40.38 -13.97 6.25
CA LEU A 37 39.43 -15.05 6.52
C LEU A 37 39.25 -15.87 5.25
N ALA A 38 39.63 -17.14 5.37
CA ALA A 38 39.47 -18.16 4.36
C ALA A 38 38.00 -18.30 3.94
N ALA A 39 37.78 -18.32 2.63
CA ALA A 39 36.49 -18.57 2.02
C ALA A 39 36.05 -20.02 2.28
N VAL A 40 35.14 -20.21 3.23
CA VAL A 40 34.38 -21.46 3.37
C VAL A 40 33.25 -21.41 2.34
N ALA A 41 33.41 -22.14 1.25
CA ALA A 41 32.39 -22.29 0.22
C ALA A 41 31.12 -22.93 0.83
N PRO A 42 29.93 -22.32 0.68
CA PRO A 42 28.70 -22.94 1.12
C PRO A 42 28.40 -24.17 0.24
N ASN A 43 28.25 -25.31 0.90
CA ASN A 43 27.81 -26.57 0.31
C ASN A 43 26.35 -26.39 -0.19
N VAL A 44 26.20 -26.12 -1.49
CA VAL A 44 24.90 -25.98 -2.16
C VAL A 44 24.24 -27.36 -2.21
N ARG A 45 23.38 -27.63 -1.22
CA ARG A 45 22.49 -28.79 -1.26
C ARG A 45 21.57 -28.63 -2.47
N SER A 46 21.78 -29.49 -3.46
CA SER A 46 20.88 -29.73 -4.59
C SER A 46 19.47 -29.99 -4.07
N SER A 47 18.62 -28.96 -4.13
CA SER A 47 17.19 -29.09 -3.87
C SER A 47 16.60 -29.94 -4.98
N LYS A 48 16.11 -31.13 -4.61
CA LYS A 48 15.35 -32.03 -5.47
C LYS A 48 14.31 -31.20 -6.23
N ALA A 49 14.38 -31.27 -7.56
CA ALA A 49 13.41 -30.66 -8.46
C ALA A 49 12.02 -31.10 -8.00
N THR A 50 11.27 -30.16 -7.45
CA THR A 50 9.86 -30.37 -7.16
C THR A 50 9.20 -30.36 -8.52
N ASP A 51 8.55 -31.45 -8.89
CA ASP A 51 7.74 -31.53 -10.10
C ASP A 51 6.75 -30.37 -10.08
N ASN A 52 7.09 -29.29 -10.80
CA ASN A 52 6.19 -28.21 -11.11
C ASN A 52 5.16 -28.80 -12.05
N LYS A 53 4.12 -29.42 -11.47
CA LYS A 53 2.89 -29.71 -12.20
C LYS A 53 2.46 -28.39 -12.82
N LEU A 54 2.63 -28.32 -14.14
CA LEU A 54 2.19 -27.22 -14.96
C LEU A 54 0.69 -27.08 -14.66
N PHE A 55 0.30 -25.98 -14.00
CA PHE A 55 -1.11 -25.70 -13.77
C PHE A 55 -1.79 -25.65 -15.14
N ASP A 56 -2.78 -26.52 -15.34
CA ASP A 56 -3.57 -26.53 -16.56
C ASP A 56 -4.30 -25.19 -16.67
N GLN A 57 -4.00 -24.44 -17.73
CA GLN A 57 -4.55 -23.10 -17.92
C GLN A 57 -6.06 -23.14 -18.15
N GLU A 58 -6.59 -24.26 -18.63
CA GLU A 58 -8.02 -24.44 -18.86
C GLU A 58 -8.81 -24.58 -17.54
N ASP A 59 -8.27 -25.28 -16.55
CA ASP A 59 -8.86 -25.36 -15.20
C ASP A 59 -8.87 -24.00 -14.51
N VAL A 60 -7.81 -23.21 -14.71
CA VAL A 60 -7.72 -21.83 -14.18
C VAL A 60 -8.76 -20.93 -14.86
N LYS A 61 -8.95 -21.02 -16.18
CA LYS A 61 -9.99 -20.23 -16.86
C LYS A 61 -11.40 -20.62 -16.42
N THR A 62 -11.67 -21.92 -16.32
CA THR A 62 -13.01 -22.44 -15.96
C THR A 62 -13.38 -22.08 -14.52
N SER A 63 -12.42 -22.16 -13.59
CA SER A 63 -12.64 -21.78 -12.18
C SER A 63 -12.76 -20.27 -11.97
N LEU A 64 -12.09 -19.47 -12.81
CA LEU A 64 -12.17 -18.02 -12.73
C LEU A 64 -13.41 -17.46 -13.44
N GLY A 65 -13.98 -18.13 -14.45
CA GLY A 65 -15.11 -17.60 -15.21
C GLY A 65 -14.72 -16.45 -16.16
N ASP A 66 -15.68 -15.98 -16.96
CA ASP A 66 -15.43 -14.97 -17.99
C ASP A 66 -15.60 -13.53 -17.49
N GLY A 67 -14.79 -12.63 -18.06
CA GLY A 67 -14.91 -11.19 -17.87
C GLY A 67 -14.08 -10.60 -16.70
N PRO A 68 -13.89 -9.27 -16.67
CA PRO A 68 -13.02 -8.58 -15.70
C PRO A 68 -13.57 -8.59 -14.26
N LEU A 69 -14.87 -8.81 -14.07
CA LEU A 69 -15.53 -8.85 -12.76
C LEU A 69 -15.31 -10.16 -11.99
N ARG A 70 -14.69 -11.17 -12.62
CA ARG A 70 -14.46 -12.47 -11.97
C ARG A 70 -13.61 -12.45 -10.70
N PHE A 71 -12.87 -11.38 -10.49
CA PHE A 71 -12.03 -11.17 -9.31
C PHE A 71 -12.69 -10.28 -8.25
N ALA A 72 -13.90 -9.77 -8.52
CA ALA A 72 -14.67 -9.00 -7.57
C ALA A 72 -15.48 -9.97 -6.69
N HIS A 73 -15.08 -10.13 -5.43
CA HIS A 73 -15.99 -10.68 -4.44
C HIS A 73 -17.23 -9.76 -4.36
N GLN A 74 -18.41 -10.33 -4.10
CA GLN A 74 -19.62 -9.54 -3.84
C GLN A 74 -19.44 -8.74 -2.55
N GLU A 75 -18.95 -7.52 -2.67
CA GLU A 75 -18.81 -6.60 -1.54
C GLU A 75 -20.09 -5.81 -1.33
N ARG A 76 -20.37 -5.48 -0.07
CA ARG A 76 -21.51 -4.64 0.31
C ARG A 76 -21.37 -3.28 -0.32
N THR A 77 -22.48 -2.73 -0.79
CA THR A 77 -22.51 -1.37 -1.33
C THR A 77 -22.10 -0.35 -0.26
N VAL A 78 -21.57 0.80 -0.66
CA VAL A 78 -21.15 1.86 0.30
C VAL A 78 -22.31 2.27 1.22
N LYS A 79 -23.54 2.30 0.69
CA LYS A 79 -24.75 2.59 1.47
C LYS A 79 -24.98 1.53 2.55
N GLU A 80 -24.95 0.25 2.20
CA GLU A 80 -25.10 -0.85 3.16
C GLU A 80 -23.98 -0.85 4.21
N GLN A 81 -22.76 -0.49 3.82
CA GLN A 81 -21.66 -0.35 4.77
C GLN A 81 -21.93 0.77 5.79
N ILE A 82 -22.41 1.93 5.35
CA ILE A 82 -22.78 3.06 6.23
C ILE A 82 -23.98 2.70 7.12
N ASP A 83 -25.01 2.06 6.56
CA ASP A 83 -26.21 1.65 7.30
C ASP A 83 -25.89 0.58 8.36
N SER A 84 -24.82 -0.19 8.18
CA SER A 84 -24.34 -1.18 9.14
C SER A 84 -23.44 -0.64 10.26
N LEU A 85 -23.07 0.65 10.21
CA LEU A 85 -22.24 1.26 11.24
C LEU A 85 -23.01 1.39 12.56
N SER A 86 -22.28 1.32 13.68
CA SER A 86 -22.84 1.70 14.97
C SER A 86 -23.24 3.18 14.98
N PRO A 87 -24.16 3.61 15.85
CA PRO A 87 -24.57 5.02 15.93
C PRO A 87 -23.40 5.99 16.16
N GLU A 88 -22.40 5.59 16.95
CA GLU A 88 -21.21 6.38 17.22
C GLU A 88 -20.30 6.53 15.98
N GLU A 89 -20.07 5.43 15.27
CA GLU A 89 -19.27 5.42 14.04
C GLU A 89 -19.95 6.24 12.94
N ARG A 90 -21.27 6.11 12.80
CA ARG A 90 -22.06 6.91 11.87
C ARG A 90 -22.01 8.39 12.21
N ALA A 91 -22.17 8.75 13.49
CA ALA A 91 -22.05 10.13 13.95
C ALA A 91 -20.66 10.72 13.63
N CYS A 92 -19.59 9.93 13.72
CA CYS A 92 -18.25 10.35 13.30
C CYS A 92 -18.18 10.65 11.80
N VAL A 93 -18.70 9.77 10.94
CA VAL A 93 -18.72 9.98 9.48
C VAL A 93 -19.54 11.23 9.12
N ASP A 94 -20.73 11.39 9.71
CA ASP A 94 -21.61 12.53 9.49
C ASP A 94 -20.97 13.85 9.97
N ALA A 95 -20.28 13.82 11.12
CA ALA A 95 -19.54 14.97 11.64
C ALA A 95 -18.41 15.39 10.69
N LEU A 96 -17.64 14.44 10.16
CA LEU A 96 -16.58 14.71 9.19
C LEU A 96 -17.14 15.33 7.91
N LYS A 97 -18.23 14.77 7.38
CA LYS A 97 -18.93 15.28 6.18
C LYS A 97 -19.41 16.71 6.40
N GLN A 98 -20.17 16.93 7.47
CA GLN A 98 -20.67 18.26 7.80
C GLN A 98 -19.55 19.28 8.01
N ARG A 99 -18.46 18.90 8.68
CA ARG A 99 -17.31 19.78 8.95
C ARG A 99 -16.53 20.11 7.70
N TRP A 100 -16.45 19.19 6.74
CA TRP A 100 -15.81 19.42 5.45
C TRP A 100 -16.65 20.34 4.57
N GLU A 101 -17.94 20.03 4.39
CA GLU A 101 -18.86 20.77 3.52
C GLU A 101 -19.14 22.21 4.01
N LYS A 102 -19.02 22.49 5.31
CA LYS A 102 -19.08 23.86 5.85
C LYS A 102 -17.98 24.78 5.36
N LYS A 103 -16.87 24.26 4.81
CA LYS A 103 -15.74 25.07 4.32
C LYS A 103 -15.59 24.87 2.83
N ASP A 104 -15.60 25.96 2.07
CA ASP A 104 -15.23 25.88 0.67
C ASP A 104 -13.74 25.55 0.53
N ARG A 105 -13.44 24.34 0.05
CA ARG A 105 -12.09 23.79 -0.14
C ARG A 105 -11.82 23.40 -1.60
N GLY A 106 -12.71 23.80 -2.52
CA GLY A 106 -12.58 23.54 -3.96
C GLY A 106 -12.74 22.08 -4.39
N HIS A 107 -13.06 21.15 -3.49
CA HIS A 107 -13.40 19.77 -3.84
C HIS A 107 -14.34 19.12 -2.82
N VAL A 108 -15.15 18.19 -3.32
CA VAL A 108 -16.12 17.41 -2.56
C VAL A 108 -15.63 15.97 -2.50
N PHE A 109 -15.67 15.37 -1.30
CA PHE A 109 -15.39 13.95 -1.13
C PHE A 109 -16.67 13.13 -1.30
N SER A 110 -16.54 11.92 -1.85
CA SER A 110 -17.61 10.93 -1.83
C SER A 110 -17.84 10.40 -0.40
N ASP A 111 -19.03 9.85 -0.15
CA ASP A 111 -19.36 9.19 1.12
C ASP A 111 -18.36 8.06 1.46
N GLU A 112 -17.91 7.34 0.42
CA GLU A 112 -16.87 6.33 0.54
C GLU A 112 -15.56 6.90 1.09
N MET A 113 -15.13 8.08 0.62
CA MET A 113 -13.90 8.71 1.11
C MET A 113 -14.02 9.14 2.58
N TYR A 114 -15.16 9.69 3.00
CA TYR A 114 -15.39 10.01 4.41
C TYR A 114 -15.31 8.75 5.28
N LEU A 115 -15.92 7.66 4.84
CA LEU A 115 -15.88 6.37 5.51
C LEU A 115 -14.43 5.83 5.61
N ARG A 116 -13.65 5.92 4.52
CA ARG A 116 -12.23 5.52 4.50
C ARG A 116 -11.41 6.33 5.51
N PHE A 117 -11.59 7.66 5.56
CA PHE A 117 -10.87 8.50 6.54
C PHE A 117 -11.23 8.14 7.98
N ALA A 118 -12.50 7.84 8.26
CA ALA A 118 -12.94 7.45 9.60
C ALA A 118 -12.33 6.09 10.01
N ARG A 119 -12.39 5.08 9.12
CA ARG A 119 -11.83 3.74 9.35
C ARG A 119 -10.31 3.73 9.49
N CYS A 120 -9.60 4.50 8.66
CA CYS A 120 -8.15 4.58 8.64
C CYS A 120 -7.58 5.68 9.55
N SER A 121 -8.41 6.25 10.43
CA SER A 121 -7.99 7.28 11.37
C SER A 121 -6.89 6.75 12.30
N PRO A 122 -5.80 7.50 12.51
CA PRO A 122 -4.71 7.06 13.36
C PRO A 122 -5.12 7.17 14.84
N GLY A 123 -4.96 6.10 15.61
CA GLY A 123 -5.34 6.08 17.02
C GLY A 123 -5.43 4.66 17.58
N ALA A 124 -5.71 4.56 18.87
CA ALA A 124 -6.00 3.27 19.52
C ALA A 124 -7.39 2.74 19.13
N THR A 125 -8.33 3.65 18.89
CA THR A 125 -9.70 3.35 18.47
C THR A 125 -9.90 3.74 17.00
N LYS A 126 -10.68 2.93 16.28
CA LYS A 126 -11.19 3.29 14.94
C LYS A 126 -12.18 4.45 15.07
N PHE A 127 -12.45 5.15 13.96
CA PHE A 127 -13.41 6.27 13.92
C PHE A 127 -13.07 7.44 14.85
N ASN A 128 -11.79 7.78 15.00
CA ASN A 128 -11.38 8.98 15.73
C ASN A 128 -11.55 10.23 14.84
N GLU A 129 -12.63 10.99 15.06
CA GLU A 129 -13.00 12.17 14.24
C GLU A 129 -11.84 13.17 14.11
N GLU A 130 -11.21 13.56 15.23
CA GLU A 130 -10.15 14.57 15.22
C GLU A 130 -8.89 14.09 14.47
N ALA A 131 -8.58 12.80 14.56
CA ALA A 131 -7.46 12.21 13.85
C ALA A 131 -7.77 12.08 12.34
N ALA A 132 -8.96 11.60 11.98
CA ALA A 132 -9.46 11.55 10.60
C ALA A 132 -9.44 12.94 9.96
N TRP A 133 -9.96 13.95 10.67
CA TRP A 133 -9.99 15.33 10.21
C TRP A 133 -8.60 15.91 9.92
N LYS A 134 -7.59 15.58 10.74
CA LYS A 134 -6.20 15.98 10.50
C LYS A 134 -5.64 15.39 9.21
N VAL A 135 -5.99 14.15 8.89
CA VAL A 135 -5.58 13.47 7.65
C VAL A 135 -6.29 14.10 6.46
N MET A 136 -7.62 14.26 6.54
CA MET A 136 -8.45 14.89 5.49
C MET A 136 -7.92 16.26 5.08
N LYS A 137 -7.55 17.12 6.04
CA LYS A 137 -7.03 18.46 5.74
C LYS A 137 -5.72 18.47 4.94
N LYS A 138 -4.94 17.39 5.01
CA LYS A 138 -3.66 17.25 4.32
C LYS A 138 -3.75 16.37 3.08
N PHE A 139 -4.92 15.83 2.80
CA PHE A 139 -5.15 14.99 1.64
C PHE A 139 -4.97 15.82 0.37
N ASN A 140 -4.23 15.29 -0.59
CA ASN A 140 -4.02 15.96 -1.86
C ASN A 140 -5.15 15.58 -2.83
N PRO A 141 -5.99 16.54 -3.27
CA PRO A 141 -7.15 16.25 -4.11
C PRO A 141 -6.78 15.65 -5.48
N ARG A 142 -5.53 15.82 -5.94
CA ARG A 142 -5.08 15.22 -7.21
C ARG A 142 -5.31 13.71 -7.25
N TYR A 143 -5.18 13.04 -6.10
CA TYR A 143 -5.33 11.59 -5.99
C TYR A 143 -6.76 11.09 -6.23
N LEU A 144 -7.76 11.98 -6.14
CA LEU A 144 -9.15 11.65 -6.51
C LEU A 144 -9.34 11.52 -8.03
N THR A 145 -8.45 12.14 -8.81
CA THR A 145 -8.57 12.23 -10.27
C THR A 145 -7.71 11.21 -11.01
N LEU A 146 -7.03 10.32 -10.27
CA LEU A 146 -6.19 9.27 -10.82
C LEU A 146 -7.07 8.17 -11.41
N THR A 147 -6.84 7.86 -12.68
CA THR A 147 -7.51 6.77 -13.39
C THR A 147 -6.47 5.82 -13.98
N ALA A 148 -6.88 4.58 -14.27
CA ALA A 148 -6.03 3.60 -14.93
C ALA A 148 -5.48 4.13 -16.27
N GLU A 149 -6.31 4.86 -17.01
CA GLU A 149 -5.97 5.47 -18.30
C GLU A 149 -4.82 6.47 -18.15
N LYS A 150 -4.90 7.40 -17.17
CA LYS A 150 -3.82 8.37 -16.92
C LYS A 150 -2.50 7.71 -16.52
N LEU A 151 -2.56 6.51 -15.96
CA LEU A 151 -1.41 5.77 -15.45
C LEU A 151 -1.00 4.61 -16.36
N GLU A 152 -1.61 4.46 -17.54
CA GLU A 152 -1.45 3.29 -18.40
C GLU A 152 0.02 3.00 -18.69
N GLN A 153 0.77 4.01 -19.14
CA GLN A 153 2.19 3.88 -19.46
C GLN A 153 3.01 3.42 -18.27
N GLN A 154 2.69 3.91 -17.07
CA GLN A 154 3.34 3.50 -15.84
C GLN A 154 2.96 2.05 -15.49
N MET A 155 1.68 1.67 -15.59
CA MET A 155 1.25 0.30 -15.27
C MET A 155 1.89 -0.72 -16.21
N LEU A 156 2.11 -0.36 -17.48
CA LEU A 156 2.79 -1.20 -18.47
C LEU A 156 4.24 -1.52 -18.08
N THR A 157 4.92 -0.65 -17.33
CA THR A 157 6.26 -0.96 -16.82
C THR A 157 6.23 -2.10 -15.81
N LYS A 158 5.07 -2.39 -15.21
CA LYS A 158 4.90 -3.39 -14.15
C LYS A 158 5.90 -3.17 -13.02
N THR A 159 6.18 -1.91 -12.69
CA THR A 159 7.02 -1.53 -11.56
C THR A 159 6.26 -1.68 -10.24
N LEU A 160 4.98 -1.31 -10.24
CA LEU A 160 4.10 -1.35 -9.08
C LEU A 160 2.68 -1.65 -9.57
N PHE A 161 2.03 -2.66 -9.02
CA PHE A 161 0.67 -3.04 -9.42
C PHE A 161 0.00 -3.92 -8.36
N VAL A 162 -1.33 -3.92 -8.34
CA VAL A 162 -2.13 -4.86 -7.54
C VAL A 162 -2.16 -6.19 -8.27
N VAL A 163 -1.90 -7.30 -7.56
CA VAL A 163 -1.96 -8.63 -8.17
C VAL A 163 -3.33 -9.23 -7.86
N PRO A 164 -4.21 -9.43 -8.86
CA PRO A 164 -5.53 -10.01 -8.63
C PRO A 164 -5.42 -11.38 -7.97
N SER A 165 -6.33 -11.66 -7.03
CA SER A 165 -6.42 -12.92 -6.27
C SER A 165 -5.21 -13.28 -5.40
N LEU A 166 -4.11 -12.53 -5.45
CA LEU A 166 -2.97 -12.79 -4.60
C LEU A 166 -3.28 -12.32 -3.18
N LYS A 167 -3.34 -13.29 -2.26
CA LYS A 167 -3.53 -13.04 -0.84
C LYS A 167 -2.28 -13.41 -0.06
N SER A 168 -2.01 -12.71 1.03
CA SER A 168 -1.03 -13.14 2.02
C SER A 168 -1.49 -14.42 2.72
N LYS A 169 -0.61 -15.05 3.51
CA LYS A 169 -0.99 -16.21 4.35
C LYS A 169 -2.11 -15.88 5.34
N ASP A 170 -2.23 -14.61 5.70
CA ASP A 170 -3.24 -14.08 6.61
C ASP A 170 -4.50 -13.59 5.86
N GLY A 171 -4.56 -13.75 4.53
CA GLY A 171 -5.72 -13.41 3.72
C GLY A 171 -5.83 -11.94 3.29
N HIS A 172 -4.78 -11.14 3.46
CA HIS A 172 -4.74 -9.73 3.03
C HIS A 172 -4.47 -9.61 1.53
N ASP A 173 -5.11 -8.65 0.84
CA ASP A 173 -4.77 -8.30 -0.53
C ASP A 173 -3.31 -7.85 -0.63
N VAL A 174 -2.61 -8.30 -1.68
CA VAL A 174 -1.20 -7.99 -1.90
C VAL A 174 -1.04 -7.07 -3.09
N PHE A 175 -0.33 -5.96 -2.90
CA PHE A 175 0.26 -5.23 -4.02
C PHE A 175 1.75 -5.54 -4.14
N TYR A 176 2.23 -5.55 -5.38
CA TYR A 176 3.56 -5.99 -5.74
C TYR A 176 4.37 -4.83 -6.31
N MET A 177 5.65 -4.77 -5.94
CA MET A 177 6.63 -3.85 -6.49
C MET A 177 7.88 -4.60 -6.97
N ARG A 178 8.41 -4.20 -8.12
CA ARG A 178 9.73 -4.61 -8.62
C ARG A 178 10.63 -3.39 -8.79
N PRO A 179 11.40 -3.00 -7.74
CA PRO A 179 12.22 -1.80 -7.77
C PRO A 179 13.28 -1.78 -8.88
N SER A 180 13.75 -2.94 -9.35
CA SER A 180 14.71 -3.03 -10.47
C SER A 180 14.20 -2.46 -11.79
N ARG A 181 12.88 -2.22 -11.91
CA ARG A 181 12.25 -1.57 -13.08
C ARG A 181 12.09 -0.06 -12.95
N TYR A 182 12.36 0.49 -11.77
CA TYR A 182 12.33 1.93 -11.56
C TYR A 182 13.70 2.53 -11.87
N PHE A 183 13.70 3.56 -12.72
CA PHE A 183 14.89 4.34 -13.05
C PHE A 183 14.52 5.83 -12.92
N PRO A 184 15.04 6.54 -11.90
CA PRO A 184 14.71 7.96 -11.67
C PRO A 184 14.99 8.87 -12.87
N SER A 185 15.92 8.48 -13.75
CA SER A 185 16.25 9.19 -14.98
C SER A 185 15.22 9.04 -16.11
N LYS A 186 14.33 8.05 -16.03
CA LYS A 186 13.32 7.74 -17.06
C LYS A 186 11.89 7.93 -16.57
N THR A 187 11.65 7.66 -15.30
CA THR A 187 10.33 7.76 -14.68
C THR A 187 10.46 8.65 -13.47
N SER A 188 9.61 9.66 -13.38
CA SER A 188 9.64 10.58 -12.26
C SER A 188 9.18 9.87 -10.98
N THR A 189 9.74 10.27 -9.84
CA THR A 189 9.26 9.79 -8.52
C THR A 189 7.78 10.10 -8.33
N GLU A 190 7.30 11.22 -8.89
CA GLU A 190 5.91 11.66 -8.80
C GLU A 190 4.95 10.67 -9.48
N GLU A 191 5.28 10.18 -10.67
CA GLU A 191 4.49 9.14 -11.37
C GLU A 191 4.43 7.83 -10.58
N ILE A 192 5.53 7.44 -9.90
CA ILE A 192 5.53 6.25 -9.04
C ILE A 192 4.62 6.46 -7.81
N ILE A 193 4.64 7.66 -7.22
CA ILE A 193 3.76 8.00 -6.10
C ILE A 193 2.30 8.00 -6.54
N ASP A 194 1.99 8.53 -7.73
CA ASP A 194 0.64 8.55 -8.27
C ASP A 194 0.13 7.14 -8.57
N ASN A 195 0.96 6.26 -9.15
CA ASN A 195 0.56 4.86 -9.30
C ASN A 195 0.41 4.15 -7.93
N LEU A 196 1.25 4.46 -6.94
CA LEU A 196 1.05 3.92 -5.60
C LEU A 196 -0.29 4.37 -5.01
N ALA A 197 -0.62 5.66 -5.13
CA ALA A 197 -1.90 6.19 -4.68
C ALA A 197 -3.08 5.52 -5.39
N TYR A 198 -2.96 5.29 -6.70
CA TYR A 198 -3.96 4.56 -7.48
C TYR A 198 -4.12 3.10 -7.02
N CYS A 199 -3.02 2.35 -6.87
CA CYS A 199 -3.04 0.98 -6.36
C CYS A 199 -3.70 0.91 -4.97
N MET A 200 -3.35 1.85 -4.08
CA MET A 200 -3.96 1.95 -2.76
C MET A 200 -5.45 2.23 -2.86
N ASN A 201 -5.88 3.18 -3.69
CA ASN A 201 -7.29 3.50 -3.90
C ASN A 201 -8.10 2.27 -4.34
N VAL A 202 -7.59 1.50 -5.31
CA VAL A 202 -8.24 0.27 -5.81
C VAL A 202 -8.33 -0.80 -4.71
N MET A 203 -7.30 -0.94 -3.86
CA MET A 203 -7.33 -1.93 -2.80
C MET A 203 -8.27 -1.53 -1.65
N VAL A 204 -8.34 -0.25 -1.31
CA VAL A 204 -9.17 0.26 -0.19
C VAL A 204 -10.62 0.53 -0.58
N GLU A 205 -11.02 0.28 -1.83
CA GLU A 205 -12.43 0.06 -2.19
C GLU A 205 -13.01 -1.11 -1.38
N LYS A 206 -12.16 -2.09 -1.06
CA LYS A 206 -12.54 -3.25 -0.28
C LYS A 206 -12.63 -2.93 1.20
N GLU A 207 -13.81 -3.15 1.77
CA GLU A 207 -14.05 -2.97 3.21
C GLU A 207 -13.02 -3.72 4.07
N LYS A 208 -12.71 -4.96 3.68
CA LYS A 208 -11.75 -5.82 4.36
C LYS A 208 -10.34 -5.23 4.38
N ALA A 209 -9.91 -4.59 3.29
CA ALA A 209 -8.59 -3.97 3.20
C ALA A 209 -8.46 -2.76 4.15
N CYS A 210 -9.54 -1.99 4.35
CA CYS A 210 -9.55 -0.90 5.34
C CYS A 210 -9.52 -1.39 6.79
N SER A 211 -10.15 -2.53 7.08
CA SER A 211 -10.35 -3.01 8.45
C SER A 211 -9.22 -3.92 8.94
N GLU A 212 -8.68 -4.75 8.05
CA GLU A 212 -7.64 -5.75 8.34
C GLU A 212 -6.26 -5.36 7.79
N GLY A 213 -6.22 -4.44 6.84
CA GLY A 213 -4.99 -3.97 6.20
C GLY A 213 -4.69 -4.68 4.87
N ILE A 214 -3.55 -4.30 4.30
CA ILE A 214 -3.02 -4.80 3.03
C ILE A 214 -1.60 -5.32 3.22
N ALA A 215 -1.17 -6.23 2.36
CA ALA A 215 0.18 -6.74 2.33
C ALA A 215 0.98 -6.12 1.18
N PHE A 216 2.28 -5.90 1.42
CA PHE A 216 3.21 -5.38 0.44
C PHE A 216 4.26 -6.44 0.11
N MET A 217 4.49 -6.69 -1.18
CA MET A 217 5.54 -7.57 -1.65
C MET A 217 6.52 -6.80 -2.54
N ALA A 218 7.79 -6.75 -2.13
CA ALA A 218 8.86 -6.18 -2.93
C ALA A 218 9.77 -7.29 -3.46
N ASN A 219 9.88 -7.40 -4.79
CA ASN A 219 10.87 -8.26 -5.43
C ASN A 219 12.16 -7.48 -5.68
N MET A 220 13.16 -7.75 -4.85
CA MET A 220 14.47 -7.10 -4.90
C MET A 220 15.43 -7.72 -5.91
N THR A 221 15.01 -8.73 -6.69
CA THR A 221 15.84 -9.32 -7.74
C THR A 221 16.21 -8.27 -8.79
N ASP A 222 17.49 -8.27 -9.17
CA ASP A 222 18.13 -7.33 -10.09
C ASP A 222 18.20 -5.87 -9.59
N TRP A 223 17.84 -5.61 -8.33
CA TRP A 223 17.96 -4.26 -7.77
C TRP A 223 19.44 -3.94 -7.54
N SER A 224 19.88 -2.78 -8.04
CA SER A 224 21.28 -2.35 -7.98
C SER A 224 21.40 -0.85 -7.71
N PHE A 225 22.62 -0.37 -7.46
CA PHE A 225 22.91 1.06 -7.31
C PHE A 225 22.53 1.92 -8.52
N LYS A 226 22.30 1.32 -9.70
CA LYS A 226 21.82 2.05 -10.89
C LYS A 226 20.36 2.50 -10.76
N ASN A 227 19.62 1.94 -9.80
CA ASN A 227 18.23 2.27 -9.51
C ASN A 227 18.08 3.38 -8.45
N PHE A 228 19.18 3.94 -7.94
CA PHE A 228 19.24 5.01 -6.94
C PHE A 228 19.79 6.28 -7.58
#